data_AF-A0A2T2P3U6-F1
#
_entry.id   AF-A0A2T2P3U6-F1
#
_cell.length_a   1.000
_cell.length_b   1.000
_cell.length_c   1.000
_cell.angle_alpha   90.00
_cell.angle_beta   90.00
_cell.angle_gamma   90.00
#
_symmetry.space_group_name_H-M   'P 1'
#
loop_
_entity.id
_entity.type
_entity.pdbx_description
1 polymer ?
#
loop_
_entity_poly.entity_id
_entity_poly.type
_entity_poly.pdbx_seq_one_letter_code
_entity_poly.pdbx_strand_id
1 'polypeptide(L)'
;MRQSLRRSCAACARSKHSCDLRTPRCSRCIRRTVQCVYANEPLGPPASSPSAVDRLLDASNAPPMLSCHRFGSFDPFESYPKTRLRKEHVQRLIYNFLNKIAFQYYPLDLDAMTNPFLVSWWPLALGDPALFHVSLQTACLDEELMAQKGFQSSDVLMADSVALLRRKVEDVSLAIQDGTMNSVITLATIEFGKGNVKIGEMHVEGVKRLVHLRGGINSVRQTSPLTARMISWVSLLITGCPQFQTQDDCGMGDGIPPVPEWQASSDYTIHDVPEIYELRIDAEVRNVFQRLRNIFQLSQHAYLSNTRLHDLACFVIHRLLLSVPDPALSLTSVNTERMRYAIILYMFIVHGPTYYSHTTIMETIVTQLMDVMRSYELGTYAYTSFDVWLSMVGTVASAGTVHYRWFLEKMEKMATSLYLSSWKDVFSHLSHILWLDSRKCRDLFHYHWEIVLDTNHIHGSQAKATL
;
A
#
# COMPACT_ATOMS: atom_id res chain seq x y z
N MET A 1 -11.34 2.00 -23.30
CA MET A 1 -10.74 3.34 -23.45
C MET A 1 -9.37 3.32 -22.77
N ARG A 2 -8.29 3.64 -23.49
CA ARG A 2 -6.92 3.68 -22.93
C ARG A 2 -6.79 4.87 -21.98
N GLN A 3 -6.58 4.63 -20.68
CA GLN A 3 -6.24 5.69 -19.73
C GLN A 3 -4.82 6.19 -20.04
N SER A 4 -4.70 7.44 -20.49
CA SER A 4 -3.40 8.09 -20.68
C SER A 4 -2.87 8.60 -19.35
N LEU A 5 -1.62 8.23 -19.02
CA LEU A 5 -0.89 8.79 -17.88
C LEU A 5 -0.82 10.32 -18.02
N ARG A 6 -1.29 11.05 -17.00
CA ARG A 6 -1.43 12.52 -17.00
C ARG A 6 -0.07 13.19 -17.25
N ARG A 7 0.10 13.78 -18.45
CA ARG A 7 1.24 14.61 -18.86
C ARG A 7 1.15 16.07 -18.35
N SER A 8 0.51 16.32 -17.22
CA SER A 8 0.30 17.69 -16.69
C SER A 8 0.40 17.75 -15.18
N CYS A 9 0.90 18.86 -14.63
CA CYS A 9 0.92 19.07 -13.18
C CYS A 9 -0.52 19.08 -12.62
N ALA A 10 -0.68 18.72 -11.34
CA ALA A 10 -1.96 18.60 -10.67
C ALA A 10 -2.83 19.87 -10.80
N ALA A 11 -2.22 21.06 -10.74
CA ALA A 11 -2.94 22.32 -10.90
C ALA A 11 -3.47 22.54 -12.33
N CYS A 12 -2.65 22.27 -13.36
CA CYS A 12 -3.09 22.35 -14.76
C CYS A 12 -4.10 21.25 -15.09
N ALA A 13 -3.91 20.04 -14.57
CA ALA A 13 -4.84 18.92 -14.75
C ALA A 13 -6.22 19.22 -14.13
N ARG A 14 -6.26 19.73 -12.90
CA ARG A 14 -7.51 20.15 -12.23
C ARG A 14 -8.22 21.26 -12.98
N SER A 15 -7.45 22.20 -13.56
CA SER A 15 -8.02 23.30 -14.34
C SER A 15 -8.32 22.93 -15.80
N LYS A 16 -8.14 21.66 -16.22
CA LYS A 16 -8.27 21.21 -17.62
C LYS A 16 -7.47 22.05 -18.64
N HIS A 17 -6.27 22.49 -18.25
CA HIS A 17 -5.38 23.28 -19.10
C HIS A 17 -4.10 22.52 -19.48
N SER A 18 -3.50 22.90 -20.61
CA SER A 18 -2.20 22.37 -21.03
C SER A 18 -1.08 22.80 -20.07
N CYS A 19 -0.12 21.90 -19.86
CA CYS A 19 1.04 22.10 -19.00
C CYS A 19 2.31 22.02 -19.86
N ASP A 20 3.21 22.98 -19.71
CA ASP A 20 4.50 23.03 -20.43
C ASP A 20 5.60 22.19 -19.76
N LEU A 21 5.26 21.44 -18.70
CA LEU A 21 6.12 20.43 -18.05
C LEU A 21 7.48 20.95 -17.53
N ARG A 22 7.66 22.27 -17.38
CA ARG A 22 8.87 22.83 -16.77
C ARG A 22 8.95 22.50 -15.28
N THR A 23 10.09 22.00 -14.83
CA THR A 23 10.41 21.77 -13.43
C THR A 23 11.22 22.94 -12.87
N PRO A 24 11.04 23.32 -11.59
CA PRO A 24 10.13 22.74 -10.58
C PRO A 24 8.68 23.26 -10.69
N ARG A 25 8.40 24.29 -11.51
CA ARG A 25 7.04 24.81 -11.73
C ARG A 25 6.79 25.17 -13.20
N CYS A 26 5.61 24.82 -13.70
CA CYS A 26 5.17 25.14 -15.05
C CYS A 26 4.87 26.64 -15.22
N SER A 27 5.03 27.19 -16.43
CA SER A 27 4.91 28.64 -16.68
C SER A 27 3.53 29.19 -16.30
N ARG A 28 2.47 28.38 -16.44
CA ARG A 28 1.10 28.76 -16.05
C ARG A 28 0.90 28.81 -14.54
N CYS A 29 1.46 27.85 -13.81
CA CYS A 29 1.37 27.83 -12.35
C CYS A 29 2.19 28.95 -11.71
N ILE A 30 3.28 29.37 -12.37
CA ILE A 30 4.04 30.57 -11.97
C ILE A 30 3.17 31.82 -12.12
N ARG A 31 2.55 32.05 -13.29
CA ARG A 31 1.70 33.24 -13.53
C ARG A 31 0.47 33.30 -12.65
N ARG A 32 -0.13 32.14 -12.35
CA ARG A 32 -1.32 32.04 -11.48
C ARG A 32 -0.99 32.00 -9.99
N THR A 33 0.31 32.05 -9.63
CA THR A 33 0.78 31.94 -8.24
C THR A 33 0.20 30.73 -7.47
N VAL A 34 -0.08 29.62 -8.17
CA VAL A 34 -0.60 28.37 -7.58
C VAL A 34 0.48 27.29 -7.49
N GLN A 35 0.33 26.38 -6.52
CA GLN A 35 1.25 25.28 -6.31
C GLN A 35 1.27 24.31 -7.51
N CYS A 36 2.44 24.13 -8.10
CA CYS A 36 2.66 23.23 -9.24
C CYS A 36 3.24 21.94 -8.71
N VAL A 37 2.44 20.87 -8.66
CA VAL A 37 2.91 19.55 -8.20
C VAL A 37 2.73 18.57 -9.35
N TYR A 38 3.81 17.94 -9.78
CA TYR A 38 3.74 16.82 -10.70
C TYR A 38 3.47 15.55 -9.89
N ALA A 39 2.53 14.72 -10.33
CA ALA A 39 2.08 13.53 -9.59
C ALA A 39 3.20 12.47 -9.39
N ASN A 40 4.34 12.64 -10.05
CA ASN A 40 5.45 11.68 -10.09
C ASN A 40 6.80 12.30 -9.68
N GLU A 41 6.84 13.35 -8.87
CA GLU A 41 8.11 13.95 -8.43
C GLU A 41 8.47 13.48 -7.00
N PRO A 42 9.68 12.93 -6.77
CA PRO A 42 10.14 12.55 -5.44
C PRO A 42 10.40 13.81 -4.60
N LEU A 43 9.87 13.83 -3.37
CA LEU A 43 10.04 14.92 -2.43
C LEU A 43 11.53 15.07 -2.08
N GLY A 44 12.19 16.10 -2.59
CA GLY A 44 13.46 16.57 -2.07
C GLY A 44 13.31 17.12 -0.63
N PRO A 45 14.41 17.21 0.14
CA PRO A 45 14.37 17.63 1.53
C PRO A 45 13.90 19.10 1.68
N PRO A 46 13.34 19.49 2.85
CA PRO A 46 12.66 20.76 3.03
C PRO A 46 13.62 21.96 2.95
N ALA A 47 13.25 22.97 2.17
CA ALA A 47 13.94 24.25 2.10
C ALA A 47 13.74 25.04 3.41
N SER A 48 14.84 25.36 4.09
CA SER A 48 14.89 26.35 5.17
C SER A 48 14.62 27.76 4.62
N SER A 49 13.75 28.51 5.30
CA SER A 49 13.35 29.88 4.96
C SER A 49 14.51 30.88 5.03
N PRO A 50 14.47 31.98 4.24
CA PRO A 50 15.56 32.94 4.15
C PRO A 50 15.38 34.13 5.11
N SER A 51 16.44 34.54 5.79
CA SER A 51 16.54 35.88 6.39
C SER A 51 17.87 36.55 6.05
N ALA A 52 17.77 37.77 5.52
CA ALA A 52 18.71 38.89 5.60
C ALA A 52 20.07 38.81 4.87
N VAL A 53 20.07 39.26 3.61
CA VAL A 53 20.80 40.43 3.05
C VAL A 53 22.27 40.70 3.48
N ASP A 54 23.13 40.72 2.44
CA ASP A 54 24.38 41.49 2.24
C ASP A 54 25.59 41.27 3.18
N ARG A 55 26.69 40.71 2.65
CA ARG A 55 27.77 41.45 1.94
C ARG A 55 29.07 40.61 1.84
N LEU A 56 29.68 40.70 0.66
CA LEU A 56 31.13 40.69 0.36
C LEU A 56 31.96 39.41 0.59
N LEU A 57 32.41 38.87 -0.55
CA LEU A 57 33.80 38.48 -0.87
C LEU A 57 34.62 37.85 0.27
N ASP A 58 34.86 36.53 0.20
CA ASP A 58 36.23 36.08 0.00
C ASP A 58 36.31 34.66 -0.56
N ALA A 59 37.29 34.47 -1.43
CA ALA A 59 37.67 33.19 -2.01
C ALA A 59 38.49 32.37 -1.00
N SER A 60 38.60 31.07 -1.26
CA SER A 60 39.49 30.11 -0.58
C SER A 60 38.88 29.39 0.64
N ASN A 61 38.04 28.38 0.35
CA ASN A 61 38.04 27.04 0.96
C ASN A 61 36.66 26.39 0.81
N ALA A 62 36.43 25.72 -0.32
CA ALA A 62 35.31 24.80 -0.49
C ALA A 62 35.87 23.38 -0.75
N PRO A 63 35.36 22.33 -0.08
CA PRO A 63 35.70 20.95 -0.42
C PRO A 63 35.14 20.62 -1.81
N PRO A 64 35.76 19.69 -2.56
CA PRO A 64 35.48 19.54 -3.98
C PRO A 64 34.03 19.09 -4.17
N MET A 65 33.23 19.96 -4.79
CA MET A 65 31.97 19.57 -5.42
C MET A 65 32.28 18.45 -6.42
N LEU A 66 31.73 17.27 -6.18
CA LEU A 66 31.75 16.15 -7.11
C LEU A 66 31.05 16.59 -8.40
N SER A 67 31.87 17.03 -9.34
CA SER A 67 31.45 17.36 -10.70
C SER A 67 30.99 16.07 -11.40
N CYS A 68 29.86 16.20 -12.07
CA CYS A 68 29.35 15.35 -13.16
C CYS A 68 30.24 14.15 -13.50
N HIS A 69 30.06 13.04 -12.78
CA HIS A 69 30.64 11.77 -13.18
C HIS A 69 29.88 11.30 -14.41
N ARG A 70 30.54 11.35 -15.58
CA ARG A 70 30.23 10.44 -16.71
C ARG A 70 30.04 9.06 -16.10
N PHE A 71 28.99 8.32 -16.47
CA PHE A 71 28.70 6.95 -16.00
C PHE A 71 29.99 6.11 -15.96
N GLY A 72 30.67 6.14 -14.82
CA GLY A 72 31.81 5.32 -14.52
C GLY A 72 31.23 3.94 -14.25
N SER A 73 31.85 2.93 -14.85
CA SER A 73 31.46 1.54 -14.72
C SER A 73 31.16 1.19 -13.24
N PHE A 74 29.89 1.11 -12.87
CA PHE A 74 29.44 0.83 -11.48
C PHE A 74 30.05 -0.48 -10.94
N ASP A 75 30.39 -1.37 -11.86
CA ASP A 75 31.19 -2.57 -11.63
C ASP A 75 32.13 -2.76 -12.84
N PRO A 76 33.41 -2.37 -12.77
CA PRO A 76 34.36 -2.54 -13.86
C PRO A 76 34.69 -4.00 -14.16
N PHE A 77 34.45 -4.91 -13.20
CA PHE A 77 34.81 -6.32 -13.29
C PHE A 77 33.66 -7.22 -13.74
N GLU A 78 32.43 -6.69 -13.86
CA GLU A 78 31.23 -7.45 -14.25
C GLU A 78 31.04 -8.69 -13.37
N SER A 79 31.15 -8.48 -12.06
CA SER A 79 31.00 -9.48 -11.00
C SER A 79 29.54 -9.94 -10.84
N TYR A 80 28.62 -9.37 -11.61
CA TYR A 80 27.21 -9.75 -11.65
C TYR A 80 26.92 -10.92 -12.61
N PRO A 81 25.78 -11.63 -12.44
CA PRO A 81 25.39 -12.72 -13.33
C PRO A 81 25.31 -12.31 -14.81
N LYS A 82 25.81 -13.18 -15.70
CA LYS A 82 25.83 -12.91 -17.15
C LYS A 82 24.42 -12.66 -17.70
N THR A 83 24.32 -11.69 -18.60
CA THR A 83 23.07 -11.36 -19.32
C THR A 83 23.32 -11.27 -20.81
N ARG A 84 22.25 -11.38 -21.60
CA ARG A 84 22.31 -11.16 -23.06
C ARG A 84 22.26 -9.68 -23.46
N LEU A 85 22.04 -8.77 -22.50
CA LEU A 85 22.01 -7.33 -22.75
C LEU A 85 23.43 -6.76 -22.81
N ARG A 86 23.59 -5.62 -23.50
CA ARG A 86 24.86 -4.90 -23.55
C ARG A 86 25.27 -4.40 -22.17
N LYS A 87 26.56 -4.43 -21.85
CA LYS A 87 27.14 -3.98 -20.57
C LYS A 87 26.61 -2.62 -20.10
N GLU A 88 26.65 -1.62 -20.98
CA GLU A 88 26.17 -0.26 -20.68
C GLU A 88 24.68 -0.23 -20.29
N HIS A 89 23.87 -1.08 -20.92
CA HIS A 89 22.46 -1.20 -20.61
C HIS A 89 22.28 -1.84 -19.23
N VAL A 90 22.98 -2.95 -18.96
CA VAL A 90 22.94 -3.62 -17.65
C VAL A 90 23.33 -2.66 -16.54
N GLN A 91 24.44 -1.93 -16.68
CA GLN A 91 24.90 -0.98 -15.67
C GLN A 91 23.88 0.15 -15.40
N ARG A 92 23.20 0.64 -16.44
CA ARG A 92 22.11 1.61 -16.28
C ARG A 92 20.91 1.00 -15.53
N LEU A 93 20.53 -0.23 -15.85
CA LEU A 93 19.44 -0.93 -15.15
C LEU A 93 19.79 -1.20 -13.68
N ILE A 94 21.04 -1.57 -13.37
CA ILE A 94 21.54 -1.71 -11.99
C ILE A 94 21.39 -0.39 -11.25
N TYR A 95 21.89 0.70 -11.84
CA TYR A 95 21.79 2.03 -11.25
C TYR A 95 20.34 2.41 -10.96
N ASN A 96 19.45 2.19 -11.93
CA ASN A 96 18.03 2.50 -11.78
C ASN A 96 17.35 1.60 -10.75
N PHE A 97 17.73 0.32 -10.66
CA PHE A 97 17.22 -0.56 -9.63
C PHE A 97 17.56 -0.03 -8.23
N LEU A 98 18.84 0.28 -7.99
CA LEU A 98 19.34 0.72 -6.69
C LEU A 98 18.85 2.11 -6.27
N ASN A 99 18.72 3.04 -7.22
CA ASN A 99 18.40 4.45 -6.90
C ASN A 99 16.92 4.80 -7.04
N LYS A 100 16.12 3.95 -7.71
CA LYS A 100 14.71 4.21 -7.95
C LYS A 100 13.83 3.03 -7.57
N ILE A 101 14.05 1.87 -8.19
CA ILE A 101 13.14 0.74 -8.03
C ILE A 101 13.10 0.24 -6.58
N ALA A 102 14.24 0.11 -5.90
CA ALA A 102 14.29 -0.35 -4.51
C ALA A 102 13.40 0.49 -3.56
N PHE A 103 13.41 1.82 -3.72
CA PHE A 103 12.60 2.73 -2.91
C PHE A 103 11.12 2.76 -3.33
N GLN A 104 10.84 2.57 -4.62
CA GLN A 104 9.46 2.44 -5.11
C GLN A 104 8.85 1.09 -4.71
N TYR A 105 9.65 0.03 -4.72
CA TYR A 105 9.23 -1.33 -4.43
C TYR A 105 9.15 -1.61 -2.92
N TYR A 106 9.84 -0.81 -2.11
CA TYR A 106 9.78 -0.92 -0.66
C TYR A 106 9.71 0.44 0.02
N PRO A 107 8.57 1.16 -0.11
CA PRO A 107 8.39 2.48 0.49
C PRO A 107 8.24 2.44 2.02
N LEU A 108 8.29 1.24 2.62
CA LEU A 108 8.20 1.05 4.07
C LEU A 108 9.47 1.54 4.78
N ASP A 109 10.61 1.55 4.08
CA ASP A 109 11.88 2.03 4.58
C ASP A 109 12.62 2.80 3.48
N LEU A 110 12.77 4.11 3.66
CA LEU A 110 13.42 5.00 2.69
C LEU A 110 14.90 5.25 3.01
N ASP A 111 15.41 4.72 4.11
CA ASP A 111 16.84 4.84 4.43
C ASP A 111 17.63 3.81 3.62
N ALA A 112 18.58 4.28 2.82
CA ALA A 112 19.40 3.43 1.97
C ALA A 112 20.22 2.39 2.76
N MET A 113 20.51 2.68 4.04
CA MET A 113 21.31 1.82 4.91
C MET A 113 20.52 0.69 5.55
N THR A 114 19.18 0.77 5.56
CA THR A 114 18.31 -0.22 6.19
C THR A 114 17.26 -0.80 5.23
N ASN A 115 17.05 -0.18 4.07
CA ASN A 115 16.11 -0.64 3.06
C ASN A 115 16.42 -2.10 2.65
N PRO A 116 15.50 -3.06 2.89
CA PRO A 116 15.73 -4.48 2.62
C PRO A 116 16.01 -4.83 1.15
N PHE A 117 15.54 -4.01 0.19
CA PHE A 117 15.87 -4.22 -1.21
C PHE A 117 17.36 -3.95 -1.50
N LEU A 118 17.97 -3.02 -0.76
CA LEU A 118 19.38 -2.69 -0.90
C LEU A 118 20.27 -3.60 -0.07
N VAL A 119 19.92 -3.84 1.20
CA VAL A 119 20.81 -4.57 2.13
C VAL A 119 20.64 -6.08 2.12
N SER A 120 19.53 -6.61 1.58
CA SER A 120 19.27 -8.06 1.55
C SER A 120 18.96 -8.58 0.15
N TRP A 121 18.01 -7.97 -0.56
CA TRP A 121 17.62 -8.42 -1.89
C TRP A 121 18.73 -8.28 -2.92
N TRP A 122 19.39 -7.11 -2.99
CA TRP A 122 20.43 -6.88 -3.99
C TRP A 122 21.66 -7.79 -3.82
N PRO A 123 22.23 -7.97 -2.62
CA PRO A 123 23.29 -8.97 -2.40
C PRO A 123 22.86 -10.39 -2.79
N LEU A 124 21.62 -10.78 -2.46
CA LEU A 124 21.07 -12.08 -2.87
C LEU A 124 20.96 -12.19 -4.39
N ALA A 125 20.53 -11.12 -5.07
CA ALA A 125 20.41 -11.08 -6.52
C ALA A 125 21.78 -11.23 -7.19
N LEU A 126 22.85 -10.63 -6.67
CA LEU A 126 24.20 -10.82 -7.21
C LEU A 126 24.68 -12.28 -7.14
N GLY A 127 24.22 -13.04 -6.13
CA GLY A 127 24.51 -14.48 -5.99
C GLY A 127 23.53 -15.42 -6.72
N ASP A 128 22.38 -14.92 -7.19
CA ASP A 128 21.33 -15.71 -7.81
C ASP A 128 20.99 -15.18 -9.21
N PRO A 129 21.39 -15.88 -10.29
CA PRO A 129 21.12 -15.44 -11.65
C PRO A 129 19.64 -15.24 -11.97
N ALA A 130 18.73 -16.06 -11.45
CA ALA A 130 17.30 -15.89 -11.73
C ALA A 130 16.80 -14.59 -11.07
N LEU A 131 17.17 -14.36 -9.82
CA LEU A 131 16.78 -13.15 -9.10
C LEU A 131 17.40 -11.89 -9.70
N PHE A 132 18.65 -11.95 -10.14
CA PHE A 132 19.31 -10.86 -10.83
C PHE A 132 18.55 -10.43 -12.09
N HIS A 133 18.22 -11.39 -12.96
CA HIS A 133 17.53 -11.11 -14.21
C HIS A 133 16.14 -10.50 -13.96
N VAL A 134 15.39 -11.05 -13.02
CA VAL A 134 14.06 -10.49 -12.65
C VAL A 134 14.20 -9.10 -12.03
N SER A 135 15.23 -8.86 -11.22
CA SER A 135 15.48 -7.53 -10.64
C SER A 135 15.78 -6.49 -11.72
N LEU A 136 16.66 -6.81 -12.68
CA LEU A 136 16.91 -5.93 -13.82
C LEU A 136 15.67 -5.73 -14.68
N GLN A 137 14.84 -6.77 -14.81
CA GLN A 137 13.61 -6.70 -15.58
C GLN A 137 12.66 -5.65 -15.01
N THR A 138 12.53 -5.54 -13.68
CA THR A 138 11.69 -4.49 -13.05
C THR A 138 12.14 -3.08 -13.40
N ALA A 139 13.45 -2.81 -13.40
CA ALA A 139 14.01 -1.53 -13.82
C ALA A 139 13.84 -1.28 -15.33
N CYS A 140 13.99 -2.34 -16.12
CA CYS A 140 13.85 -2.28 -17.58
C CYS A 140 12.41 -1.98 -17.99
N LEU A 141 11.43 -2.62 -17.35
CA LEU A 141 10.01 -2.37 -17.56
C LEU A 141 9.63 -0.92 -17.23
N ASP A 142 10.16 -0.36 -16.14
CA ASP A 142 9.95 1.04 -15.79
C ASP A 142 10.52 1.98 -16.87
N GLU A 143 11.77 1.76 -17.32
CA GLU A 143 12.34 2.53 -18.44
C GLU A 143 11.51 2.42 -19.72
N GLU A 144 11.16 1.21 -20.13
CA GLU A 144 10.45 0.90 -21.37
C GLU A 144 9.03 1.47 -21.37
N LEU A 145 8.33 1.39 -20.23
CA LEU A 145 7.00 1.97 -20.04
C LEU A 145 7.03 3.50 -20.14
N MET A 146 8.05 4.14 -19.55
CA MET A 146 8.24 5.60 -19.65
C MET A 146 8.61 6.04 -21.07
N ALA A 147 9.44 5.25 -21.76
CA ALA A 147 9.90 5.56 -23.11
C ALA A 147 8.86 5.29 -24.21
N GLN A 148 7.83 4.47 -23.93
CA GLN A 148 6.84 4.01 -24.92
C GLN A 148 7.48 3.28 -26.12
N LYS A 149 8.60 2.57 -25.90
CA LYS A 149 9.42 1.94 -26.96
C LYS A 149 9.22 0.42 -27.12
N GLY A 150 8.16 -0.15 -26.53
CA GLY A 150 7.94 -1.59 -26.48
C GLY A 150 8.75 -2.29 -25.38
N PHE A 151 8.69 -3.62 -25.31
CA PHE A 151 9.19 -4.43 -24.17
C PHE A 151 10.32 -5.41 -24.50
N GLN A 152 11.07 -5.15 -25.57
CA GLN A 152 12.01 -6.13 -26.11
C GLN A 152 13.12 -6.53 -25.12
N SER A 153 13.66 -5.58 -24.36
CA SER A 153 14.76 -5.90 -23.43
C SER A 153 14.24 -6.58 -22.17
N SER A 154 13.07 -6.17 -21.68
CA SER A 154 12.43 -6.85 -20.56
C SER A 154 11.94 -8.26 -20.92
N ASP A 155 11.55 -8.52 -22.16
CA ASP A 155 11.18 -9.88 -22.63
C ASP A 155 12.41 -10.81 -22.74
N VAL A 156 13.60 -10.27 -23.06
CA VAL A 156 14.86 -11.03 -23.04
C VAL A 156 15.20 -11.47 -21.59
N LEU A 157 15.12 -10.54 -20.64
CA LEU A 157 15.33 -10.82 -19.21
C LEU A 157 14.26 -11.77 -18.66
N MET A 158 13.02 -11.65 -19.13
CA MET A 158 11.93 -12.57 -18.80
C MET A 158 12.28 -14.01 -19.22
N ALA A 159 12.64 -14.19 -20.49
CA ALA A 159 12.94 -15.51 -21.02
C ALA A 159 14.13 -16.17 -20.28
N ASP A 160 15.16 -15.39 -19.97
CA ASP A 160 16.33 -15.88 -19.23
C ASP A 160 15.97 -16.29 -17.80
N SER A 161 15.22 -15.44 -17.09
CA SER A 161 14.79 -15.76 -15.72
C SER A 161 13.90 -17.00 -15.65
N VAL A 162 12.93 -17.16 -16.56
CA VAL A 162 12.07 -18.35 -16.61
C VAL A 162 12.87 -19.61 -16.93
N ALA A 163 13.84 -19.54 -17.84
CA ALA A 163 14.71 -20.67 -18.16
C ALA A 163 15.59 -21.08 -16.97
N LEU A 164 16.13 -20.11 -16.23
CA LEU A 164 16.90 -20.35 -15.01
C LEU A 164 16.02 -20.96 -13.92
N LEU A 165 14.83 -20.40 -13.70
CA LEU A 165 13.88 -20.91 -12.70
C LEU A 165 13.45 -22.34 -12.98
N ARG A 166 13.19 -22.70 -14.24
CA ARG A 166 12.82 -24.08 -14.60
C ARG A 166 13.87 -25.08 -14.12
N ARG A 167 15.15 -24.77 -14.30
CA ARG A 167 16.26 -25.60 -13.81
C ARG A 167 16.34 -25.63 -12.28
N LYS A 168 16.08 -24.50 -11.62
CA LYS A 168 16.11 -24.43 -10.15
C LYS A 168 14.99 -25.26 -9.52
N VAL A 169 13.79 -25.27 -10.10
CA VAL A 169 12.65 -26.00 -9.52
C VAL A 169 12.72 -27.52 -9.72
N GLU A 170 13.64 -28.01 -10.57
CA GLU A 170 13.93 -29.44 -10.73
C GLU A 170 14.70 -30.02 -9.53
N ASP A 171 15.40 -29.18 -8.76
CA ASP A 171 16.13 -29.55 -7.53
C ASP A 171 15.46 -28.92 -6.31
N VAL A 172 14.97 -29.73 -5.37
CA VAL A 172 14.25 -29.27 -4.17
C VAL A 172 15.08 -28.27 -3.36
N SER A 173 16.39 -28.49 -3.22
CA SER A 173 17.28 -27.63 -2.42
C SER A 173 17.43 -26.24 -3.02
N LEU A 174 17.42 -26.15 -4.35
CA LEU A 174 17.45 -24.88 -5.08
C LEU A 174 16.06 -24.24 -5.13
N ALA A 175 15.01 -25.05 -5.28
CA ALA A 175 13.63 -24.61 -5.39
C ALA A 175 13.16 -23.81 -4.17
N ILE A 176 13.57 -24.22 -2.96
CA ILE A 176 13.14 -23.58 -1.71
C ILE A 176 14.00 -22.37 -1.30
N GLN A 177 15.03 -22.01 -2.06
CA GLN A 177 15.87 -20.84 -1.75
C GLN A 177 15.08 -19.52 -1.85
N ASP A 178 15.46 -18.54 -1.04
CA ASP A 178 14.86 -17.20 -1.07
C ASP A 178 14.94 -16.57 -2.46
N GLY A 179 16.07 -16.73 -3.16
CA GLY A 179 16.26 -16.21 -4.51
C GLY A 179 15.20 -16.74 -5.49
N THR A 180 14.93 -18.05 -5.42
CA THR A 180 13.93 -18.72 -6.26
C THR A 180 12.52 -18.20 -5.97
N MET A 181 12.11 -18.17 -4.70
CA MET A 181 10.77 -17.70 -4.32
C MET A 181 10.55 -16.22 -4.67
N ASN A 182 11.58 -15.39 -4.42
CA ASN A 182 11.60 -13.97 -4.78
C ASN A 182 11.45 -13.76 -6.29
N SER A 183 12.19 -14.52 -7.11
CA SER A 183 12.03 -14.48 -8.56
C SER A 183 10.61 -14.85 -8.98
N VAL A 184 10.05 -15.96 -8.46
CA VAL A 184 8.69 -16.41 -8.83
C VAL A 184 7.63 -15.37 -8.48
N ILE A 185 7.67 -14.77 -7.29
CA ILE A 185 6.66 -13.78 -6.90
C ILE A 185 6.81 -12.45 -7.67
N THR A 186 8.03 -12.04 -8.01
CA THR A 186 8.23 -10.87 -8.85
C THR A 186 7.78 -11.13 -10.28
N LEU A 187 7.99 -12.32 -10.84
CA LEU A 187 7.44 -12.73 -12.13
C LEU A 187 5.90 -12.73 -12.13
N ALA A 188 5.29 -13.27 -11.06
CA ALA A 188 3.84 -13.23 -10.88
C ALA A 188 3.31 -11.79 -11.01
N THR A 189 4.03 -10.86 -10.38
CA THR A 189 3.68 -9.46 -10.42
C THR A 189 3.86 -8.86 -11.81
N ILE A 190 5.00 -9.08 -12.46
CA ILE A 190 5.27 -8.52 -13.78
C ILE A 190 4.17 -8.95 -14.76
N GLU A 191 3.80 -10.23 -14.73
CA GLU A 191 2.74 -10.77 -15.58
C GLU A 191 1.37 -10.19 -15.24
N PHE A 192 1.03 -10.08 -13.97
CA PHE A 192 -0.20 -9.42 -13.53
C PHE A 192 -0.25 -7.94 -14.00
N GLY A 193 0.85 -7.20 -13.85
CA GLY A 193 0.97 -5.80 -14.27
C GLY A 193 0.88 -5.62 -15.80
N LYS A 194 1.28 -6.63 -16.58
CA LYS A 194 1.07 -6.69 -18.03
C LYS A 194 -0.39 -7.03 -18.42
N GLY A 195 -1.24 -7.36 -17.44
CA GLY A 195 -2.62 -7.81 -17.66
C GLY A 195 -2.76 -9.32 -17.88
N ASN A 196 -1.68 -10.09 -17.75
CA ASN A 196 -1.66 -11.54 -17.90
C ASN A 196 -2.08 -12.23 -16.59
N VAL A 197 -3.29 -11.94 -16.11
CA VAL A 197 -3.79 -12.36 -14.78
C VAL A 197 -3.60 -13.85 -14.52
N LYS A 198 -3.99 -14.72 -15.47
CA LYS A 198 -3.86 -16.18 -15.35
C LYS A 198 -2.41 -16.66 -15.18
N ILE A 199 -1.45 -15.97 -15.81
CA ILE A 199 -0.02 -16.31 -15.68
C ILE A 199 0.48 -15.84 -14.31
N GLY A 200 0.06 -14.66 -13.86
CA GLY A 200 0.30 -14.18 -12.49
C GLY A 200 -0.19 -15.18 -11.44
N GLU A 201 -1.43 -15.64 -11.56
CA GLU A 201 -2.03 -16.67 -10.68
C GLU A 201 -1.28 -17.99 -10.72
N MET A 202 -0.83 -18.45 -11.90
CA MET A 202 0.01 -19.64 -12.06
C MET A 202 1.32 -19.51 -11.25
N HIS A 203 1.99 -18.35 -11.33
CA HIS A 203 3.19 -18.10 -10.54
C HIS A 203 2.90 -18.02 -9.04
N VAL A 204 1.76 -17.44 -8.63
CA VAL A 204 1.33 -17.45 -7.21
C VAL A 204 1.14 -18.88 -6.70
N GLU A 205 0.47 -19.75 -7.47
CA GLU A 205 0.32 -21.16 -7.12
C GLU A 205 1.69 -21.87 -7.07
N GLY A 206 2.59 -21.54 -7.99
CA GLY A 206 3.97 -22.02 -7.96
C GLY A 206 4.71 -21.66 -6.66
N VAL A 207 4.73 -20.38 -6.27
CA VAL A 207 5.43 -19.96 -5.05
C VAL A 207 4.76 -20.52 -3.79
N LYS A 208 3.43 -20.67 -3.77
CA LYS A 208 2.70 -21.30 -2.67
C LYS A 208 3.18 -22.73 -2.41
N ARG A 209 3.41 -23.52 -3.46
CA ARG A 209 4.00 -24.86 -3.35
C ARG A 209 5.43 -24.83 -2.80
N LEU A 210 6.26 -23.88 -3.26
CA LEU A 210 7.62 -23.73 -2.75
C LEU A 210 7.63 -23.38 -1.25
N VAL A 211 6.73 -22.49 -0.82
CA VAL A 211 6.55 -22.14 0.60
C VAL A 211 6.13 -23.36 1.42
N HIS A 212 5.19 -24.17 0.90
CA HIS A 212 4.78 -25.41 1.55
C HIS A 212 5.96 -26.40 1.70
N LEU A 213 6.77 -26.58 0.65
CA LEU A 213 7.98 -27.43 0.71
C LEU A 213 9.02 -26.93 1.73
N ARG A 214 9.06 -25.63 2.01
CA ARG A 214 9.94 -25.04 3.03
C ARG A 214 9.37 -25.12 4.45
N GLY A 215 8.18 -25.72 4.62
CA GLY A 215 7.51 -25.85 5.91
C GLY A 215 6.67 -24.64 6.31
N GLY A 216 6.12 -23.91 5.33
CA GLY A 216 5.17 -22.82 5.55
C GLY A 216 5.80 -21.43 5.54
N ILE A 217 4.94 -20.41 5.55
CA ILE A 217 5.35 -19.01 5.37
C ILE A 217 6.10 -18.48 6.60
N ASN A 218 5.81 -19.02 7.80
CA ASN A 218 6.59 -18.69 8.99
C ASN A 218 8.05 -19.19 8.87
N SER A 219 8.26 -20.38 8.31
CA SER A 219 9.60 -20.93 8.07
C SER A 219 10.41 -20.08 7.09
N VAL A 220 9.75 -19.54 6.05
CA VAL A 220 10.35 -18.56 5.14
C VAL A 220 10.75 -17.28 5.91
N ARG A 221 9.85 -16.77 6.77
CA ARG A 221 10.05 -15.52 7.52
C ARG A 221 11.26 -15.59 8.46
N GLN A 222 11.50 -16.74 9.08
CA GLN A 222 12.64 -16.93 10.01
C GLN A 222 14.00 -16.72 9.34
N THR A 223 14.11 -17.08 8.05
CA THR A 223 15.35 -16.91 7.27
C THR A 223 15.36 -15.64 6.42
N SER A 224 14.20 -15.22 5.91
CA SER A 224 14.05 -14.01 5.09
C SER A 224 12.71 -13.33 5.36
N PRO A 225 12.67 -12.36 6.30
CA PRO A 225 11.46 -11.58 6.58
C PRO A 225 10.95 -10.80 5.37
N LEU A 226 11.85 -10.33 4.50
CA LEU A 226 11.50 -9.63 3.26
C LEU A 226 10.74 -10.56 2.30
N THR A 227 11.27 -11.75 2.05
CA THR A 227 10.65 -12.75 1.16
C THR A 227 9.26 -13.13 1.65
N ALA A 228 9.11 -13.42 2.94
CA ALA A 228 7.81 -13.77 3.51
C ALA A 228 6.76 -12.65 3.37
N ARG A 229 7.16 -11.38 3.57
CA ARG A 229 6.29 -10.20 3.38
C ARG A 229 5.82 -10.09 1.94
N MET A 230 6.74 -10.14 0.98
CA MET A 230 6.37 -10.03 -0.43
C MET A 230 5.49 -11.20 -0.86
N ILE A 231 5.84 -12.44 -0.55
CA ILE A 231 5.02 -13.58 -0.96
C ILE A 231 3.59 -13.44 -0.40
N SER A 232 3.45 -13.20 0.90
CA SER A 232 2.13 -13.09 1.54
C SER A 232 1.30 -11.95 0.96
N TRP A 233 1.90 -10.76 0.84
CA TRP A 233 1.20 -9.56 0.41
C TRP A 233 0.85 -9.59 -1.08
N VAL A 234 1.80 -9.95 -1.94
CA VAL A 234 1.62 -9.96 -3.39
C VAL A 234 0.65 -11.04 -3.82
N SER A 235 0.73 -12.23 -3.23
CA SER A 235 -0.21 -13.31 -3.53
C SER A 235 -1.64 -12.92 -3.21
N LEU A 236 -1.89 -12.23 -2.08
CA LEU A 236 -3.19 -11.67 -1.74
C LEU A 236 -3.66 -10.65 -2.79
N LEU A 237 -2.81 -9.70 -3.18
CA LEU A 237 -3.19 -8.64 -4.11
C LEU A 237 -3.46 -9.15 -5.54
N ILE A 238 -2.67 -10.11 -6.03
CA ILE A 238 -2.84 -10.70 -7.37
C ILE A 238 -4.13 -11.52 -7.45
N THR A 239 -4.40 -12.34 -6.43
CA THR A 239 -5.53 -13.28 -6.45
C THR A 239 -6.82 -12.69 -5.90
N GLY A 240 -6.74 -11.56 -5.19
CA GLY A 240 -7.87 -10.97 -4.49
C GLY A 240 -8.33 -11.74 -3.25
N CYS A 241 -7.61 -12.79 -2.84
CA CYS A 241 -7.96 -13.60 -1.67
C CYS A 241 -6.71 -14.17 -0.94
N PRO A 242 -6.82 -14.50 0.35
CA PRO A 242 -5.71 -15.06 1.12
C PRO A 242 -5.17 -16.36 0.51
N GLN A 243 -3.86 -16.42 0.29
CA GLN A 243 -3.18 -17.64 -0.19
C GLN A 243 -2.49 -18.43 0.92
N PHE A 244 -2.34 -17.84 2.09
CA PHE A 244 -1.70 -18.43 3.26
C PHE A 244 -2.62 -18.28 4.47
N GLN A 245 -2.65 -19.31 5.31
CA GLN A 245 -3.32 -19.24 6.61
C GLN A 245 -2.58 -18.25 7.52
N THR A 246 -3.25 -17.79 8.57
CA THR A 246 -2.59 -17.12 9.70
C THR A 246 -2.27 -18.14 10.77
N GLN A 247 -1.22 -17.90 11.56
CA GLN A 247 -1.07 -18.58 12.85
C GLN A 247 -2.24 -18.22 13.78
N ASP A 248 -2.39 -18.95 14.88
CA ASP A 248 -3.33 -18.58 15.94
C ASP A 248 -2.85 -17.36 16.75
N ASP A 249 -3.65 -16.94 17.74
CA ASP A 249 -3.31 -15.81 18.62
C ASP A 249 -2.05 -16.03 19.48
N CYS A 250 -1.68 -17.28 19.72
CA CYS A 250 -0.47 -17.65 20.47
C CYS A 250 0.76 -17.72 19.57
N GLY A 251 0.61 -17.55 18.25
CA GLY A 251 1.71 -17.68 17.28
C GLY A 251 2.01 -19.13 16.92
N MET A 252 1.05 -20.05 17.10
CA MET A 252 1.18 -21.44 16.71
C MET A 252 0.70 -21.67 15.27
N GLY A 253 1.40 -22.55 14.56
CA GLY A 253 1.12 -22.91 13.16
C GLY A 253 2.24 -22.48 12.20
N ASP A 254 2.05 -22.77 10.92
CA ASP A 254 3.01 -22.51 9.84
C ASP A 254 2.64 -21.30 8.95
N GLY A 255 1.49 -20.68 9.26
CA GLY A 255 0.92 -19.52 8.58
C GLY A 255 1.61 -18.18 8.87
N ILE A 256 0.98 -17.09 8.46
CA ILE A 256 1.48 -15.73 8.70
C ILE A 256 1.45 -15.47 10.21
N PRO A 257 2.58 -15.15 10.85
CA PRO A 257 2.63 -14.96 12.29
C PRO A 257 2.05 -13.60 12.72
N PRO A 258 1.44 -13.52 13.91
CA PRO A 258 1.07 -12.25 14.51
C PRO A 258 2.32 -11.40 14.82
N VAL A 259 2.13 -10.09 14.91
CA VAL A 259 3.18 -9.19 15.44
C VAL A 259 3.23 -9.29 16.98
N PRO A 260 4.36 -9.01 17.64
CA PRO A 260 4.45 -9.09 19.10
C PRO A 260 3.43 -8.22 19.83
N GLU A 261 3.09 -7.06 19.25
CA GLU A 261 2.07 -6.14 19.76
C GLU A 261 0.68 -6.82 19.79
N TRP A 262 0.41 -7.73 18.85
CA TRP A 262 -0.82 -8.55 18.85
C TRP A 262 -0.85 -9.51 20.03
N GLN A 263 0.24 -10.23 20.28
CA GLN A 263 0.29 -11.20 21.38
C GLN A 263 0.20 -10.48 22.74
N ALA A 264 0.92 -9.37 22.90
CA ALA A 264 0.87 -8.53 24.10
C ALA A 264 -0.51 -7.88 24.34
N SER A 265 -1.31 -7.66 23.29
CA SER A 265 -2.64 -7.05 23.43
C SER A 265 -3.68 -7.95 24.12
N SER A 266 -3.39 -9.24 24.32
CA SER A 266 -4.31 -10.17 25.02
C SER A 266 -4.45 -9.87 26.51
N ASP A 267 -3.42 -9.29 27.13
CA ASP A 267 -3.38 -9.04 28.58
C ASP A 267 -4.16 -7.78 29.00
N TYR A 268 -4.54 -6.94 28.03
CA TYR A 268 -5.20 -5.65 28.28
C TYR A 268 -6.66 -5.70 27.85
N THR A 269 -7.59 -5.86 28.78
CA THR A 269 -9.02 -5.59 28.53
C THR A 269 -9.29 -4.10 28.77
N ILE A 270 -8.99 -3.28 27.77
CA ILE A 270 -9.43 -1.88 27.80
C ILE A 270 -10.96 -1.88 27.67
N HIS A 271 -11.63 -1.01 28.43
CA HIS A 271 -13.08 -0.86 28.45
C HIS A 271 -13.70 -1.06 27.06
N ASP A 272 -14.53 -2.10 26.94
CA ASP A 272 -15.30 -2.36 25.73
C ASP A 272 -16.06 -1.09 25.35
N VAL A 273 -16.13 -0.80 24.05
CA VAL A 273 -17.05 0.23 23.54
C VAL A 273 -18.46 -0.30 23.80
N PRO A 274 -19.26 0.30 24.71
CA PRO A 274 -20.54 -0.29 25.12
C PRO A 274 -21.46 -0.52 23.92
N GLU A 275 -21.44 0.44 22.98
CA GLU A 275 -22.16 0.36 21.70
C GLU A 275 -21.79 -0.88 20.87
N ILE A 276 -20.51 -1.28 20.83
CA ILE A 276 -20.05 -2.46 20.08
C ILE A 276 -20.27 -3.76 20.86
N TYR A 277 -20.29 -3.70 22.20
CA TYR A 277 -20.57 -4.85 23.05
C TYR A 277 -21.99 -5.39 22.80
N GLU A 278 -22.96 -4.50 22.64
CA GLU A 278 -24.36 -4.84 22.38
C GLU A 278 -24.61 -5.41 20.98
N LEU A 279 -23.72 -5.13 20.01
CA LEU A 279 -23.86 -5.67 18.65
C LEU A 279 -23.54 -7.16 18.62
N ARG A 280 -24.38 -7.96 17.96
CA ARG A 280 -24.07 -9.35 17.61
C ARG A 280 -22.96 -9.37 16.55
N ILE A 281 -21.73 -9.65 16.97
CA ILE A 281 -20.54 -9.78 16.13
C ILE A 281 -19.87 -11.11 16.45
N ASP A 282 -19.47 -11.84 15.42
CA ASP A 282 -18.80 -13.14 15.51
C ASP A 282 -17.46 -13.03 16.26
N ALA A 283 -17.08 -14.09 16.97
CA ALA A 283 -15.95 -14.07 17.90
C ALA A 283 -14.62 -13.64 17.23
N GLU A 284 -14.33 -14.14 16.03
CA GLU A 284 -13.10 -13.81 15.30
C GLU A 284 -13.02 -12.33 14.93
N VAL A 285 -14.11 -11.75 14.40
CA VAL A 285 -14.13 -10.32 14.02
C VAL A 285 -14.06 -9.43 15.28
N ARG A 286 -14.73 -9.83 16.36
CA ARG A 286 -14.66 -9.14 17.66
C ARG A 286 -13.24 -9.15 18.24
N ASN A 287 -12.59 -10.31 18.24
CA ASN A 287 -11.22 -10.47 18.70
C ASN A 287 -10.27 -9.54 17.94
N VAL A 288 -10.35 -9.55 16.60
CA VAL A 288 -9.53 -8.68 15.74
C VAL A 288 -9.76 -7.21 16.06
N PHE A 289 -11.02 -6.79 16.21
CA PHE A 289 -11.35 -5.41 16.58
C PHE A 289 -10.74 -5.00 17.93
N GLN A 290 -10.93 -5.80 18.97
CA GLN A 290 -10.44 -5.51 20.32
C GLN A 290 -8.91 -5.41 20.36
N ARG A 291 -8.20 -6.35 19.72
CA ARG A 291 -6.74 -6.33 19.67
C ARG A 291 -6.19 -5.14 18.89
N LEU A 292 -6.78 -4.82 17.74
CA LEU A 292 -6.38 -3.62 16.99
C LEU A 292 -6.57 -2.34 17.80
N ARG A 293 -7.70 -2.23 18.51
CA ARG A 293 -7.97 -1.08 19.38
C ARG A 293 -6.90 -0.94 20.46
N ASN A 294 -6.55 -2.03 21.13
CA ASN A 294 -5.48 -2.06 22.13
C ASN A 294 -4.13 -1.65 21.54
N ILE A 295 -3.74 -2.24 20.40
CA ILE A 295 -2.48 -1.93 19.73
C ILE A 295 -2.41 -0.43 19.38
N PHE A 296 -3.47 0.12 18.79
CA PHE A 296 -3.47 1.52 18.36
C PHE A 296 -3.47 2.50 19.53
N GLN A 297 -4.14 2.19 20.63
CA GLN A 297 -4.10 3.01 21.85
C GLN A 297 -2.70 2.98 22.50
N LEU A 298 -2.09 1.79 22.60
CA LEU A 298 -0.71 1.66 23.09
C LEU A 298 0.29 2.38 22.17
N SER A 299 0.05 2.37 20.86
CA SER A 299 0.93 3.02 19.88
C SER A 299 0.97 4.55 19.98
N GLN A 300 0.02 5.17 20.71
CA GLN A 300 0.09 6.60 21.05
C GLN A 300 1.31 6.91 21.94
N HIS A 301 1.81 5.90 22.67
CA HIS A 301 2.94 6.03 23.58
C HIS A 301 4.20 5.30 23.07
N ALA A 302 4.05 4.41 22.07
CA ALA A 302 5.14 3.64 21.48
C ALA A 302 5.04 3.61 19.94
N TYR A 303 6.12 3.99 19.25
CA TYR A 303 6.13 4.06 17.79
C TYR A 303 5.97 2.68 17.14
N LEU A 304 4.92 2.50 16.33
CA LEU A 304 4.76 1.33 15.46
C LEU A 304 5.46 1.60 14.12
N SER A 305 6.55 0.87 13.84
CA SER A 305 7.28 1.04 12.57
C SER A 305 6.44 0.68 11.35
N ASN A 306 6.78 1.22 10.18
CA ASN A 306 6.08 0.89 8.92
C ASN A 306 6.13 -0.61 8.59
N THR A 307 7.25 -1.28 8.89
CA THR A 307 7.41 -2.72 8.67
C THR A 307 6.55 -3.55 9.62
N ARG A 308 6.41 -3.10 10.88
CA ARG A 308 5.47 -3.68 11.85
C ARG A 308 4.02 -3.45 11.46
N LEU A 309 3.67 -2.24 11.03
CA LEU A 309 2.33 -1.92 10.54
C LEU A 309 1.97 -2.76 9.32
N HIS A 310 2.93 -3.00 8.41
CA HIS A 310 2.74 -3.92 7.29
C HIS A 310 2.51 -5.36 7.74
N ASP A 311 3.32 -5.87 8.66
CA ASP A 311 3.13 -7.22 9.21
C ASP A 311 1.74 -7.37 9.87
N LEU A 312 1.32 -6.36 10.65
CA LEU A 312 0.01 -6.31 11.29
C LEU A 312 -1.13 -6.26 10.26
N ALA A 313 -1.03 -5.39 9.26
CA ALA A 313 -2.03 -5.28 8.19
C ALA A 313 -2.14 -6.60 7.40
N CYS A 314 -1.00 -7.21 7.05
CA CYS A 314 -0.96 -8.49 6.36
C CYS A 314 -1.67 -9.58 7.15
N PHE A 315 -1.34 -9.72 8.43
CA PHE A 315 -1.97 -10.69 9.32
C PHE A 315 -3.49 -10.47 9.48
N VAL A 316 -3.91 -9.24 9.80
CA VAL A 316 -5.32 -8.91 10.03
C VAL A 316 -6.17 -9.12 8.79
N ILE A 317 -5.72 -8.65 7.64
CA ILE A 317 -6.48 -8.75 6.40
C ILE A 317 -6.62 -10.22 5.99
N HIS A 318 -5.56 -11.03 6.11
CA HIS A 318 -5.63 -12.47 5.85
C HIS A 318 -6.61 -13.15 6.80
N ARG A 319 -6.50 -12.91 8.12
CA ARG A 319 -7.37 -13.52 9.11
C ARG A 319 -8.84 -13.18 8.88
N LEU A 320 -9.16 -11.91 8.65
CA LEU A 320 -10.54 -11.47 8.44
C LEU A 320 -11.13 -12.05 7.14
N LEU A 321 -10.36 -12.09 6.05
CA LEU A 321 -10.81 -12.68 4.80
C LEU A 321 -10.96 -14.21 4.87
N LEU A 322 -10.12 -14.90 5.66
CA LEU A 322 -10.25 -16.33 5.94
C LEU A 322 -11.44 -16.65 6.85
N SER A 323 -11.89 -15.68 7.67
CA SER A 323 -13.03 -15.84 8.58
C SER A 323 -14.40 -15.71 7.91
N VAL A 324 -14.46 -15.47 6.60
CA VAL A 324 -15.72 -15.38 5.85
C VAL A 324 -16.31 -16.81 5.76
N PRO A 325 -17.46 -17.08 6.37
CA PRO A 325 -18.02 -18.42 6.34
C PRO A 325 -18.60 -18.74 4.97
N ASP A 326 -18.73 -20.04 4.69
CA ASP A 326 -19.41 -20.52 3.48
C ASP A 326 -20.86 -20.01 3.48
N PRO A 327 -21.29 -19.26 2.44
CA PRO A 327 -22.66 -18.76 2.31
C PRO A 327 -23.72 -19.88 2.37
N ALA A 328 -23.36 -21.12 2.04
CA ALA A 328 -24.25 -22.27 2.10
C ALA A 328 -24.47 -22.81 3.53
N LEU A 329 -23.61 -22.44 4.49
CA LEU A 329 -23.53 -23.09 5.81
C LEU A 329 -23.76 -22.16 7.01
N SER A 330 -23.76 -20.82 6.83
CA SER A 330 -23.89 -19.90 7.97
C SER A 330 -24.66 -18.62 7.66
N LEU A 331 -25.53 -18.22 8.60
CA LEU A 331 -26.15 -16.90 8.63
C LEU A 331 -25.28 -15.97 9.49
N THR A 332 -24.35 -15.22 8.87
CA THR A 332 -23.58 -14.21 9.61
C THR A 332 -24.43 -13.02 9.97
N SER A 333 -24.12 -12.43 11.13
CA SER A 333 -24.73 -11.15 11.51
C SER A 333 -24.30 -10.06 10.53
N VAL A 334 -25.24 -9.20 10.10
CA VAL A 334 -24.94 -8.03 9.26
C VAL A 334 -23.86 -7.15 9.92
N ASN A 335 -23.85 -7.04 11.24
CA ASN A 335 -22.83 -6.28 11.97
C ASN A 335 -21.44 -6.93 11.91
N THR A 336 -21.37 -8.27 11.83
CA THR A 336 -20.10 -8.99 11.59
C THR A 336 -19.50 -8.57 10.26
N GLU A 337 -20.30 -8.61 9.18
CA GLU A 337 -19.84 -8.23 7.84
C GLU A 337 -19.45 -6.74 7.75
N ARG A 338 -20.27 -5.85 8.32
CA ARG A 338 -19.97 -4.40 8.37
C ARG A 338 -18.64 -4.12 9.05
N MET A 339 -18.43 -4.72 10.24
CA MET A 339 -17.19 -4.56 11.00
C MET A 339 -16.00 -5.16 10.24
N ARG A 340 -16.15 -6.38 9.70
CA ARG A 340 -15.08 -7.07 8.95
C ARG A 340 -14.58 -6.23 7.78
N TYR A 341 -15.47 -5.85 6.86
CA TYR A 341 -15.07 -5.11 5.67
C TYR A 341 -14.51 -3.73 6.02
N ALA A 342 -15.09 -3.04 7.01
CA ALA A 342 -14.56 -1.76 7.44
C ALA A 342 -13.17 -1.87 8.09
N ILE A 343 -12.89 -2.90 8.90
CA ILE A 343 -11.54 -3.12 9.43
C ILE A 343 -10.56 -3.40 8.29
N ILE A 344 -10.93 -4.25 7.33
CA ILE A 344 -10.06 -4.55 6.17
C ILE A 344 -9.73 -3.27 5.40
N LEU A 345 -10.74 -2.45 5.08
CA LEU A 345 -10.54 -1.17 4.40
C LEU A 345 -9.71 -0.21 5.23
N TYR A 346 -9.97 -0.12 6.54
CA TYR A 346 -9.20 0.72 7.45
C TYR A 346 -7.73 0.31 7.45
N MET A 347 -7.43 -0.99 7.52
CA MET A 347 -6.05 -1.50 7.47
C MET A 347 -5.36 -1.15 6.15
N PHE A 348 -6.03 -1.27 5.01
CA PHE A 348 -5.48 -0.82 3.73
C PHE A 348 -5.23 0.70 3.70
N ILE A 349 -6.14 1.51 4.25
CA ILE A 349 -6.00 2.97 4.31
C ILE A 349 -4.79 3.38 5.16
N VAL A 350 -4.68 2.86 6.39
CA VAL A 350 -3.60 3.26 7.32
C VAL A 350 -2.24 2.76 6.85
N HIS A 351 -2.18 1.57 6.25
CA HIS A 351 -0.99 1.04 5.61
C HIS A 351 -0.60 1.92 4.41
N GLY A 352 -1.60 2.29 3.60
CA GLY A 352 -1.47 3.15 2.44
C GLY A 352 -0.76 2.48 1.27
N PRO A 353 -0.48 3.23 0.19
CA PRO A 353 0.04 2.63 -1.03
C PRO A 353 1.42 2.02 -0.78
N THR A 354 1.55 0.77 -1.22
CA THR A 354 2.83 0.09 -1.38
C THR A 354 3.22 0.04 -2.85
N TYR A 355 4.30 -0.66 -3.14
CA TYR A 355 4.76 -0.98 -4.48
C TYR A 355 3.71 -1.58 -5.40
N TYR A 356 2.73 -2.29 -4.84
CA TYR A 356 1.52 -2.71 -5.56
C TYR A 356 0.29 -2.02 -5.06
N SER A 357 -0.56 -1.70 -6.04
CA SER A 357 -1.85 -1.07 -5.79
C SER A 357 -2.77 -2.03 -5.07
N HIS A 358 -3.45 -1.53 -4.04
CA HIS A 358 -4.53 -2.25 -3.36
C HIS A 358 -5.87 -2.02 -4.06
N THR A 359 -5.93 -1.21 -5.12
CA THR A 359 -7.18 -0.72 -5.72
C THR A 359 -8.19 -1.83 -6.01
N THR A 360 -7.79 -2.90 -6.70
CA THR A 360 -8.75 -3.94 -7.13
C THR A 360 -9.40 -4.67 -5.95
N ILE A 361 -8.61 -5.09 -4.96
CA ILE A 361 -9.15 -5.75 -3.76
C ILE A 361 -9.94 -4.75 -2.92
N MET A 362 -9.44 -3.52 -2.73
CA MET A 362 -10.17 -2.49 -1.98
C MET A 362 -11.51 -2.14 -2.62
N GLU A 363 -11.59 -2.00 -3.94
CA GLU A 363 -12.85 -1.75 -4.67
C GLU A 363 -13.85 -2.89 -4.47
N THR A 364 -13.37 -4.14 -4.45
CA THR A 364 -14.20 -5.32 -4.16
C THR A 364 -14.75 -5.26 -2.75
N ILE A 365 -13.90 -4.97 -1.74
CA ILE A 365 -14.32 -4.86 -0.35
C ILE A 365 -15.25 -3.65 -0.12
N VAL A 366 -15.02 -2.52 -0.79
CA VAL A 366 -15.92 -1.34 -0.77
C VAL A 366 -17.31 -1.71 -1.28
N THR A 367 -17.37 -2.47 -2.39
CA THR A 367 -18.64 -2.93 -2.96
C THR A 367 -19.38 -3.83 -1.97
N GLN A 368 -18.69 -4.79 -1.36
CA GLN A 368 -19.26 -5.68 -0.34
C GLN A 368 -19.76 -4.91 0.89
N LEU A 369 -18.98 -3.95 1.41
CA LEU A 369 -19.41 -3.09 2.51
C LEU A 369 -20.66 -2.29 2.14
N MET A 370 -20.69 -1.70 0.95
CA MET A 370 -21.84 -0.92 0.46
C MET A 370 -23.11 -1.79 0.38
N ASP A 371 -23.01 -3.01 -0.15
CA ASP A 371 -24.16 -3.91 -0.30
C ASP A 371 -24.71 -4.37 1.06
N VAL A 372 -23.83 -4.70 2.01
CA VAL A 372 -24.21 -5.04 3.39
C VAL A 372 -24.84 -3.84 4.11
N MET A 373 -24.32 -2.63 3.88
CA MET A 373 -24.90 -1.43 4.50
C MET A 373 -26.27 -1.08 3.91
N ARG A 374 -26.52 -1.33 2.63
CA ARG A 374 -27.83 -1.12 1.99
C ARG A 374 -28.90 -2.07 2.51
N SER A 375 -28.56 -3.33 2.77
CA SER A 375 -29.52 -4.30 3.30
C SER A 375 -29.93 -4.00 4.75
N TYR A 376 -29.10 -3.26 5.50
CA TYR A 376 -29.36 -2.85 6.88
C TYR A 376 -30.24 -1.59 7.01
N GLU A 377 -30.37 -0.77 5.95
CA GLU A 377 -31.04 0.56 5.98
C GLU A 377 -32.57 0.51 6.15
N LEU A 378 -33.18 -0.66 6.34
CA LEU A 378 -34.62 -0.84 6.48
C LEU A 378 -35.19 -0.46 7.87
N GLY A 379 -34.36 0.04 8.80
CA GLY A 379 -34.77 0.42 10.16
C GLY A 379 -34.57 1.90 10.50
N THR A 380 -35.56 2.49 11.20
CA THR A 380 -35.47 3.81 11.83
C THR A 380 -34.63 3.74 13.11
N TYR A 381 -33.31 3.91 12.99
CA TYR A 381 -32.41 4.00 14.14
C TYR A 381 -31.63 5.32 14.14
N ALA A 382 -31.31 5.83 15.33
CA ALA A 382 -30.39 6.93 15.51
C ALA A 382 -28.98 6.49 15.11
N TYR A 383 -28.25 7.33 14.37
CA TYR A 383 -26.87 7.04 13.99
C TYR A 383 -25.97 6.98 15.21
N THR A 384 -25.01 6.06 15.18
CA THR A 384 -24.09 5.83 16.28
C THR A 384 -22.64 6.18 15.90
N SER A 385 -21.69 6.09 16.85
CA SER A 385 -20.27 6.33 16.54
C SER A 385 -19.73 5.28 15.56
N PHE A 386 -20.23 4.05 15.64
CA PHE A 386 -19.92 2.99 14.68
C PHE A 386 -20.37 3.35 13.26
N ASP A 387 -21.58 3.90 13.09
CA ASP A 387 -22.08 4.31 11.77
C ASP A 387 -21.22 5.41 11.13
N VAL A 388 -20.81 6.39 11.93
CA VAL A 388 -19.90 7.48 11.50
C VAL A 388 -18.55 6.91 11.10
N TRP A 389 -17.97 6.02 11.91
CA TRP A 389 -16.68 5.39 11.61
C TRP A 389 -16.75 4.56 10.33
N LEU A 390 -17.74 3.68 10.20
CA LEU A 390 -17.96 2.87 8.99
C LEU A 390 -18.04 3.72 7.73
N SER A 391 -18.83 4.80 7.79
CA SER A 391 -19.12 5.63 6.63
C SER A 391 -17.95 6.54 6.27
N MET A 392 -17.16 7.00 7.25
CA MET A 392 -15.90 7.68 6.96
C MET A 392 -14.85 6.75 6.36
N VAL A 393 -14.71 5.52 6.87
CA VAL A 393 -13.83 4.51 6.28
C VAL A 393 -14.23 4.24 4.83
N GLY A 394 -15.52 4.02 4.58
CA GLY A 394 -16.03 3.81 3.22
C GLY A 394 -15.84 5.03 2.32
N THR A 395 -16.02 6.25 2.82
CA THR A 395 -15.77 7.50 2.09
C THR A 395 -14.30 7.58 1.64
N VAL A 396 -13.36 7.37 2.56
CA VAL A 396 -11.93 7.43 2.24
C VAL A 396 -11.53 6.28 1.30
N ALA A 397 -12.01 5.06 1.55
CA ALA A 397 -11.68 3.88 0.74
C ALA A 397 -12.22 3.97 -0.69
N SER A 398 -13.37 4.60 -0.89
CA SER A 398 -14.02 4.74 -2.19
C SER A 398 -13.57 5.98 -2.97
N ALA A 399 -12.65 6.78 -2.43
CA ALA A 399 -12.16 8.00 -3.07
C ALA A 399 -11.68 7.75 -4.51
N GLY A 400 -12.23 8.52 -5.46
CA GLY A 400 -11.91 8.39 -6.89
C GLY A 400 -12.64 7.26 -7.63
N THR A 401 -13.51 6.51 -6.95
CA THR A 401 -14.36 5.46 -7.55
C THR A 401 -15.80 5.94 -7.76
N VAL A 402 -16.60 5.13 -8.46
CA VAL A 402 -18.04 5.40 -8.64
C VAL A 402 -18.84 5.32 -7.33
N HIS A 403 -18.33 4.63 -6.31
CA HIS A 403 -19.02 4.45 -5.02
C HIS A 403 -18.85 5.64 -4.07
N TYR A 404 -17.92 6.55 -4.35
CA TYR A 404 -17.59 7.69 -3.49
C TYR A 404 -18.80 8.55 -3.14
N ARG A 405 -19.65 8.84 -4.13
CA ARG A 405 -20.83 9.69 -3.94
C ARG A 405 -21.82 9.10 -2.95
N TRP A 406 -22.00 7.78 -2.97
CA TRP A 406 -22.95 7.10 -2.08
C TRP A 406 -22.53 7.22 -0.60
N PHE A 407 -21.24 7.02 -0.31
CA PHE A 407 -20.71 7.20 1.05
C PHE A 407 -20.75 8.66 1.50
N LEU A 408 -20.45 9.61 0.60
CA LEU A 408 -20.56 11.05 0.90
C LEU A 408 -21.98 11.43 1.30
N GLU A 409 -23.00 11.05 0.52
CA GLU A 409 -24.40 11.34 0.83
C GLU A 409 -24.83 10.75 2.18
N LYS A 410 -24.28 9.59 2.54
CA LYS A 410 -24.51 8.98 3.85
C LYS A 410 -23.88 9.82 4.96
N MET A 411 -22.63 10.23 4.79
CA MET A 411 -21.93 11.12 5.74
C MET A 411 -22.64 12.47 5.90
N GLU A 412 -23.18 13.05 4.83
CA GLU A 412 -23.97 14.30 4.87
C GLU A 412 -25.23 14.16 5.76
N LYS A 413 -25.95 13.04 5.63
CA LYS A 413 -27.13 12.74 6.47
C LYS A 413 -26.74 12.58 7.94
N MET A 414 -25.66 11.86 8.23
CA MET A 414 -25.14 11.69 9.60
C MET A 414 -24.69 13.02 10.20
N ALA A 415 -23.98 13.85 9.43
CA ALA A 415 -23.53 15.15 9.87
C ALA A 415 -24.71 16.03 10.32
N THR A 416 -25.80 16.02 9.56
CA THR A 416 -27.02 16.76 9.89
C THR A 416 -27.72 16.18 11.13
N SER A 417 -27.87 14.85 11.19
CA SER A 417 -28.59 14.18 12.28
C SER A 417 -27.88 14.24 13.63
N LEU A 418 -26.54 14.28 13.63
CA LEU A 418 -25.70 14.29 14.83
C LEU A 418 -25.09 15.67 15.12
N TYR A 419 -25.46 16.70 14.34
CA TYR A 419 -24.94 18.07 14.45
C TYR A 419 -23.39 18.14 14.38
N LEU A 420 -22.78 17.34 13.51
CA LEU A 420 -21.32 17.31 13.31
C LEU A 420 -20.92 18.48 12.42
N SER A 421 -20.24 19.47 13.01
CA SER A 421 -19.92 20.75 12.36
C SER A 421 -18.44 20.98 12.14
N SER A 422 -17.60 20.19 12.81
CA SER A 422 -16.15 20.37 12.81
C SER A 422 -15.43 19.02 12.75
N TRP A 423 -14.15 19.05 12.35
CA TRP A 423 -13.29 17.88 12.45
C TRP A 423 -13.24 17.30 13.86
N LYS A 424 -13.27 18.15 14.90
CA LYS A 424 -13.24 17.70 16.31
C LYS A 424 -14.44 16.81 16.63
N ASP A 425 -15.63 17.17 16.15
CA ASP A 425 -16.85 16.42 16.40
C ASP A 425 -16.75 15.02 15.79
N VAL A 426 -16.37 14.93 14.51
CA VAL A 426 -16.20 13.64 13.81
C VAL A 426 -15.06 12.83 14.40
N PHE A 427 -13.92 13.46 14.69
CA PHE A 427 -12.77 12.80 15.27
C PHE A 427 -13.11 12.14 16.61
N SER A 428 -14.00 12.73 17.41
CA SER A 428 -14.46 12.11 18.66
C SER A 428 -15.14 10.76 18.41
N HIS A 429 -15.97 10.64 17.36
CA HIS A 429 -16.58 9.36 16.95
C HIS A 429 -15.54 8.38 16.38
N LEU A 430 -14.62 8.86 15.52
CA LEU A 430 -13.62 7.98 14.90
C LEU A 430 -12.67 7.37 15.94
N SER A 431 -12.14 8.22 16.82
CA SER A 431 -11.25 7.80 17.91
C SER A 431 -11.95 6.95 18.97
N HIS A 432 -13.26 7.14 19.14
CA HIS A 432 -14.07 6.28 20.01
C HIS A 432 -14.17 4.84 19.50
N ILE A 433 -14.08 4.58 18.19
CA ILE A 433 -14.22 3.22 17.59
C ILE A 433 -12.87 2.56 17.31
N LEU A 434 -12.08 3.08 16.36
CA LEU A 434 -10.77 2.54 16.02
C LEU A 434 -9.94 3.60 15.30
N TRP A 435 -8.81 3.98 15.89
CA TRP A 435 -7.97 5.04 15.36
C TRP A 435 -6.48 4.84 15.64
N LEU A 436 -5.69 4.72 14.58
CA LEU A 436 -4.23 4.82 14.61
C LEU A 436 -3.81 6.29 14.51
N ASP A 437 -3.18 6.82 15.56
CA ASP A 437 -2.75 8.22 15.59
C ASP A 437 -1.50 8.42 14.72
N SER A 438 -1.72 8.69 13.44
CA SER A 438 -0.69 9.08 12.50
C SER A 438 -1.11 10.32 11.73
N ARG A 439 -0.14 11.20 11.46
CA ARG A 439 -0.38 12.44 10.70
C ARG A 439 -1.01 12.16 9.32
N LYS A 440 -0.49 11.15 8.61
CA LYS A 440 -0.99 10.74 7.30
C LYS A 440 -2.47 10.31 7.36
N CYS A 441 -2.85 9.51 8.36
CA CYS A 441 -4.25 9.09 8.54
C CYS A 441 -5.14 10.29 8.87
N ARG A 442 -4.71 11.15 9.80
CA ARG A 442 -5.43 12.37 10.19
C ARG A 442 -5.67 13.30 8.99
N ASP A 443 -4.63 13.64 8.25
CA ASP A 443 -4.71 14.56 7.10
C ASP A 443 -5.65 14.00 6.01
N LEU A 444 -5.61 12.68 5.77
CA LEU A 444 -6.46 12.03 4.78
C LEU A 444 -7.94 12.04 5.17
N PHE A 445 -8.28 11.61 6.38
CA PHE A 445 -9.68 11.60 6.83
C PHE A 445 -10.23 13.03 6.97
N HIS A 446 -9.41 13.97 7.44
CA HIS A 446 -9.77 15.38 7.52
C HIS A 446 -10.08 15.95 6.13
N TYR A 447 -9.24 15.67 5.13
CA TYR A 447 -9.49 16.12 3.76
C TYR A 447 -10.87 15.67 3.24
N HIS A 448 -11.25 14.42 3.47
CA HIS A 448 -12.54 13.91 3.05
C HIS A 448 -13.71 14.45 3.87
N TRP A 449 -13.50 14.75 5.15
CA TRP A 449 -14.51 15.39 5.98
C TRP A 449 -14.81 16.83 5.53
N GLU A 450 -13.80 17.61 5.17
CA GLU A 450 -14.01 18.98 4.64
C GLU A 450 -14.88 18.98 3.39
N ILE A 451 -14.75 17.96 2.51
CA ILE A 451 -15.60 17.81 1.34
C ILE A 451 -17.08 17.61 1.73
N VAL A 452 -17.36 16.89 2.82
CA VAL A 452 -18.72 16.67 3.35
C VAL A 452 -19.32 17.97 3.89
N LEU A 453 -18.51 18.82 4.54
CA LEU A 453 -18.96 20.13 5.03
C LEU A 453 -19.27 21.08 3.88
N ASP A 454 -18.39 21.14 2.86
CA ASP A 454 -18.57 21.99 1.69
C ASP A 454 -19.87 21.68 0.92
N THR A 455 -20.22 20.40 0.75
CA THR A 455 -21.48 20.02 0.10
C THR A 455 -22.71 20.40 0.93
N ASN A 456 -22.66 20.26 2.25
CA ASN A 456 -23.72 20.69 3.15
C ASN A 456 -23.93 22.21 3.11
N HIS A 457 -22.87 23.01 3.00
CA HIS A 457 -22.99 24.47 2.85
C HIS A 457 -23.67 24.86 1.52
N ILE A 458 -23.38 24.16 0.43
CA ILE A 458 -24.03 24.40 -0.87
C ILE A 458 -25.52 24.05 -0.80
N HIS A 459 -25.90 22.91 -0.24
CA HIS A 459 -27.31 22.50 -0.12
C HIS A 459 -28.09 23.35 0.89
N GLY A 460 -27.48 23.75 2.01
CA GLY A 460 -28.09 24.64 2.99
C GLY A 460 -28.30 26.08 2.50
N SER A 461 -27.43 26.57 1.61
CA SER A 461 -27.59 27.90 0.99
C SER A 461 -28.69 27.93 -0.08
N GLN A 462 -28.88 26.85 -0.84
CA GLN A 462 -30.00 26.71 -1.79
C GLN A 462 -31.35 26.52 -1.09
N ALA A 463 -31.40 25.75 0.00
CA ALA A 463 -32.63 25.59 0.78
C ALA A 463 -33.11 26.89 1.44
N LYS A 464 -32.18 27.76 1.86
CA LYS A 464 -32.50 29.11 2.39
C LYS A 464 -32.86 30.14 1.32
N ALA A 465 -32.54 29.90 0.05
CA ALA A 465 -32.91 30.78 -1.06
C ALA A 465 -34.27 30.43 -1.68
N THR A 466 -34.92 29.36 -1.20
CA THR A 466 -36.22 28.87 -1.70
C THR A 466 -37.33 28.93 -0.63
N LEU A 467 -37.05 29.59 0.51
CA LEU A 467 -37.99 30.05 1.53
C LEU A 467 -37.94 31.57 1.55
#